data_AF-A0A382PML7-F1
#
_entry.id   AF-A0A382PML7-F1
#
_cell.length_a   1.000
_cell.length_b   1.000
_cell.length_c   1.000
_cell.angle_alpha   90.00
_cell.angle_beta   90.00
_cell.angle_gamma   90.00
#
_symmetry.space_group_name_H-M   'P 1'
#
loop_
_entity.id
_entity.type
_entity.pdbx_description
1 polymer ?
#
loop_
_entity_poly.entity_id
_entity_poly.type
_entity_poly.pdbx_seq_one_letter_code
_entity_poly.pdbx_strand_id
1 'polypeptide(L)' 'MLEGIICPVCENTLEEIDLRDSFICYHCRTDLKDRQYLDFLEFLMANGLVDNLDFFDSSVYSEDVDDLDQTK' A
#
# COMPACT_ATOMS: atom_id res chain seq x y z
N MET A 1 -12.48 15.84 13.86
CA MET A 1 -11.16 15.91 13.21
C MET A 1 -11.17 14.80 12.19
N LEU A 2 -11.14 15.14 10.90
CA LEU A 2 -10.91 14.14 9.85
C LEU A 2 -9.39 14.10 9.71
N GLU A 3 -8.76 13.11 10.34
CA GLU A 3 -7.37 12.77 10.03
C GLU A 3 -7.37 12.18 8.63
N GLY A 4 -7.21 13.06 7.64
CA GLY A 4 -7.09 12.66 6.24
C GLY A 4 -5.80 11.90 6.02
N ILE A 5 -5.82 10.95 5.11
CA ILE A 5 -4.65 10.13 4.76
C ILE A 5 -3.63 11.04 4.10
N ILE A 6 -2.38 11.04 4.55
CA ILE A 6 -1.33 11.88 3.97
C ILE A 6 -0.50 11.02 3.02
N CYS A 7 -0.29 11.50 1.79
CA CYS A 7 0.62 10.86 0.85
C CYS A 7 2.06 10.90 1.40
N PRO A 8 2.77 9.76 1.49
CA PRO A 8 4.12 9.72 2.04
C PRO A 8 5.18 10.36 1.12
N VAL A 9 4.79 10.77 -0.09
CA VAL A 9 5.71 11.32 -1.11
C VAL A 9 5.59 12.83 -1.23
N CYS A 10 4.35 13.34 -1.35
CA CYS A 10 4.09 14.75 -1.59
C CYS A 10 3.36 15.44 -0.44
N GLU A 11 3.12 14.74 0.67
CA GLU A 11 2.52 15.26 1.90
C GLU A 11 1.12 15.87 1.73
N ASN A 12 0.49 15.63 0.57
CA ASN A 12 -0.87 16.07 0.31
C ASN A 12 -1.87 15.08 0.89
N THR A 13 -3.03 15.61 1.24
CA THR A 13 -4.16 14.80 1.72
C THR A 13 -4.78 14.02 0.58
N LEU A 14 -4.97 12.72 0.81
CA LEU A 14 -5.63 11.74 -0.04
C LEU A 14 -7.00 11.41 0.56
N GLU A 15 -7.96 11.11 -0.31
CA GLU A 15 -9.27 10.62 0.11
C GLU A 15 -9.28 9.09 0.12
N GLU A 16 -10.02 8.49 1.05
CA GLU A 16 -10.18 7.03 1.13
C GLU A 16 -10.71 6.45 -0.17
N ILE A 17 -11.61 7.18 -0.83
CA ILE A 17 -12.24 6.73 -2.08
C ILE A 17 -11.24 6.60 -3.22
N ASP A 18 -10.20 7.43 -3.25
CA ASP A 18 -9.16 7.35 -4.27
C ASP A 18 -8.29 6.10 -4.04
N LEU A 19 -8.02 5.76 -2.78
CA LEU A 19 -7.15 4.65 -2.38
C LEU A 19 -7.82 3.28 -2.47
N ARG A 20 -9.16 3.21 -2.40
CA ARG A 20 -9.90 1.95 -2.54
C ARG A 20 -9.66 1.26 -3.87
N ASP A 21 -9.62 2.04 -4.95
CA ASP A 21 -9.49 1.52 -6.31
C ASP A 21 -8.05 1.61 -6.85
N SER A 22 -7.27 2.61 -6.42
CA SER A 22 -5.90 2.80 -6.92
C SER A 22 -4.96 3.35 -5.85
N PHE A 23 -3.79 2.74 -5.71
CA PHE A 23 -2.72 3.23 -4.85
C PHE A 23 -1.94 4.41 -5.48
N ILE A 24 -2.46 5.00 -6.56
CA ILE A 24 -1.80 6.12 -7.23
C ILE A 24 -2.25 7.43 -6.58
N CYS A 25 -1.30 8.18 -6.04
CA CYS A 25 -1.57 9.52 -5.54
C CYS A 25 -2.02 10.45 -6.69
N TYR A 26 -3.20 11.05 -6.61
CA TYR A 26 -3.67 11.97 -7.66
C TYR A 26 -2.88 13.30 -7.73
N HIS A 27 -2.16 13.67 -6.66
CA HIS A 27 -1.35 14.90 -6.62
C HIS A 27 0.01 14.73 -7.30
N CYS A 28 0.78 13.70 -6.94
CA CYS A 28 2.13 13.48 -7.48
C CYS A 28 2.19 12.39 -8.56
N ARG A 29 1.11 11.61 -8.74
CA ARG A 29 1.02 10.45 -9.63
C ARG A 29 2.02 9.33 -9.30
N THR A 30 2.54 9.32 -8.09
CA THR A 30 3.37 8.23 -7.60
C THR A 30 2.50 7.02 -7.28
N ASP A 31 2.92 5.85 -7.74
CA ASP A 31 2.35 4.58 -7.34
C ASP A 31 2.85 4.23 -5.93
N LEU A 32 1.92 4.16 -4.99
CA LEU A 32 2.20 3.84 -3.60
C LEU A 32 2.16 2.32 -3.34
N LYS A 33 1.78 1.50 -4.33
CA LYS A 33 1.80 0.03 -4.24
C LYS A 33 3.23 -0.51 -4.46
N ASP A 34 4.16 -0.02 -3.66
CA ASP A 34 5.56 -0.38 -3.70
C ASP A 34 6.03 -0.79 -2.30
N ARG A 35 6.98 -1.73 -2.25
CA ARG A 35 7.56 -2.22 -1.01
C ARG A 35 8.18 -1.11 -0.17
N GLN A 36 8.71 -0.06 -0.79
CA GLN A 36 9.26 1.09 -0.07
C GLN A 36 8.21 1.86 0.75
N TYR A 37 6.93 1.63 0.49
CA TYR A 37 5.79 2.21 1.21
C TYR A 37 5.03 1.17 2.04
N LEU A 38 5.66 0.06 2.40
CA LEU A 38 5.05 -1.01 3.19
C LEU A 38 4.34 -0.51 4.46
N ASP A 39 5.01 0.31 5.26
CA ASP A 39 4.42 0.85 6.50
C ASP A 39 3.12 1.64 6.23
N PHE A 40 3.09 2.37 5.12
CA PHE A 40 1.91 3.14 4.69
C PHE A 40 0.79 2.21 4.21
N LEU A 41 1.12 1.20 3.41
CA LEU A 41 0.17 0.20 2.92
C LEU A 41 -0.43 -0.62 4.06
N GLU A 42 0.39 -1.03 5.04
CA GLU A 42 -0.06 -1.72 6.25
C GLU A 42 -0.99 -0.85 7.09
N PHE A 43 -0.68 0.44 7.23
CA PHE A 43 -1.59 1.39 7.87
C PHE A 43 -2.95 1.43 7.16
N LEU A 44 -2.97 1.48 5.83
CA LEU A 44 -4.23 1.47 5.07
C LEU A 44 -5.03 0.18 5.30
N MET A 45 -4.36 -0.98 5.29
CA MET A 45 -5.00 -2.28 5.55
C MET A 45 -5.52 -2.39 6.99
N ALA A 46 -4.72 -2.00 7.99
CA ALA A 46 -5.10 -2.09 9.39
C ALA A 46 -6.32 -1.22 9.74
N ASN A 47 -6.50 -0.11 9.02
CA ASN A 47 -7.66 0.76 9.15
C ASN A 47 -8.83 0.37 8.23
N GLY A 48 -8.69 -0.63 7.36
CA GLY A 48 -9.74 -1.07 6.44
C GLY A 48 -10.05 -0.05 5.33
N LEU A 49 -9.04 0.73 4.94
CA LEU A 49 -9.16 1.80 3.95
C LEU A 49 -9.02 1.30 2.51
N VAL A 50 -8.45 0.11 2.34
CA VAL A 50 -8.20 -0.51 1.04
C VAL A 50 -8.68 -1.95 1.03
N ASP A 51 -9.37 -2.32 -0.04
CA ASP A 51 -9.90 -3.68 -0.25
C ASP A 51 -9.10 -4.45 -1.32
N ASN A 52 -8.28 -3.73 -2.11
CA ASN A 52 -7.50 -4.25 -3.24
C ASN A 52 -6.02 -4.52 -2.90
N LEU A 53 -5.69 -4.68 -1.62
CA LEU A 53 -4.38 -5.10 -1.16
C LEU A 53 -4.54 -6.21 -0.14
N ASP A 54 -3.78 -7.29 -0.35
CA ASP A 54 -3.73 -8.45 0.52
C ASP A 54 -2.31 -8.63 1.05
N PHE A 55 -2.18 -9.22 2.23
CA PHE A 55 -0.89 -9.60 2.82
C PHE A 55 -0.13 -10.61 1.95
N PHE A 56 -0.84 -11.29 1.05
CA PHE A 56 -0.28 -12.21 0.06
C PHE A 56 0.08 -11.54 -1.27
N ASP A 57 -0.04 -10.21 -1.38
CA ASP A 57 0.28 -9.51 -2.61
C ASP A 57 1.78 -9.59 -2.90
N SER A 58 2.15 -10.54 -3.76
CA SER A 58 3.53 -10.79 -4.16
C SER A 58 4.14 -9.62 -4.92
N SER A 59 3.40 -8.58 -5.34
CA SER A 59 4.07 -7.40 -5.92
C SER A 59 4.71 -6.51 -4.86
N VAL A 60 4.27 -6.63 -3.59
CA VAL A 60 4.73 -5.81 -2.46
C VAL A 60 5.51 -6.66 -1.45
N TYR A 61 5.01 -7.87 -1.18
CA TYR A 61 5.51 -8.79 -0.16
C TYR A 61 6.44 -9.89 -0.73
N SER A 62 6.89 -9.81 -1.98
CA SER A 62 7.69 -10.86 -2.67
C SER A 62 9.06 -11.21 -2.09
N GLU A 63 9.60 -10.52 -1.09
CA GLU A 63 11.01 -10.77 -0.71
C GLU A 63 11.30 -12.15 -0.12
N ASP A 64 10.30 -12.97 0.22
CA ASP A 64 10.54 -14.26 0.89
C ASP A 64 9.76 -15.45 0.30
N VAL A 65 9.27 -15.37 -0.94
CA VAL A 65 8.59 -16.53 -1.58
C VAL A 65 9.54 -17.45 -2.37
N ASP A 66 10.82 -17.09 -2.51
CA ASP A 66 11.81 -17.89 -3.24
C ASP A 66 12.46 -19.01 -2.38
N ASP A 67 12.17 -19.10 -1.08
CA ASP A 67 12.78 -20.10 -0.17
C ASP A 67 11.81 -21.19 0.30
N LEU A 68 10.81 -21.53 -0.53
CA LEU A 68 9.94 -22.70 -0.30
C LEU A 68 10.39 -23.97 -1.06
N ASP A 69 11.65 -24.02 -1.53
CA ASP A 69 12.31 -25.26 -1.94
C ASP A 69 13.16 -25.87 -0.80
N GLN A 70 12.62 -25.92 0.43
CA GLN A 70 13.18 -26.76 1.50
C GLN A 70 12.80 -28.25 1.31
N THR A 71 12.99 -28.76 0.09
CA THR A 71 12.97 -30.20 -0.20
C THR A 71 14.23 -30.61 -0.94
N LYS A 72 15.32 -30.81 -0.19
CA LYS A 72 16.38 -31.73 -0.58
C LYS A 72 16.94 -32.50 0.60
#